data_AF-A0A2K0W1S5-F1
#
_entry.id   AF-A0A2K0W1S5-F1
#
_cell.length_a   1.000
_cell.length_b   1.000
_cell.length_c   1.000
_cell.angle_alpha   90.00
_cell.angle_beta   90.00
_cell.angle_gamma   90.00
#
_symmetry.space_group_name_H-M   'P 1'
#
loop_
_entity.id
_entity.type
_entity.pdbx_description
1 polymer ?
#
loop_
_entity_poly.entity_id
_entity_poly.type
_entity_poly.pdbx_seq_one_letter_code
_entity_poly.pdbx_strand_id
1 'polypeptide(L)'
;MFGPNWKEGHDMRDRDGPFELSLPDDNAAALKIICSIIHHRNREVPRTLAAGDVLAVAVAADKYDCVDALKFASETWLRTSRDEAGNLMLLTAAAYLFQNAQAFKEVTRALVLDYDGPYLALSWDEAESVMPWRVCWKSREGSQG
;
A
#
# COMPACT_ATOMS: atom_id res chain seq x y z
N MET A 1 -15.17 -4.32 11.37
CA MET A 1 -14.70 -3.19 10.56
C MET A 1 -15.26 -1.84 10.97
N PHE A 2 -16.45 -1.70 11.56
CA PHE A 2 -16.80 -0.46 12.27
C PHE A 2 -17.59 -0.79 13.55
N GLY A 3 -17.18 -0.18 14.67
CA GLY A 3 -17.87 -0.32 15.96
C GLY A 3 -19.12 0.57 16.03
N PRO A 4 -19.99 0.38 17.03
CA PRO A 4 -21.23 1.16 17.18
C PRO A 4 -21.02 2.68 17.33
N ASN A 5 -19.78 3.14 17.52
CA ASN A 5 -19.41 4.55 17.69
C ASN A 5 -18.81 5.20 16.43
N TRP A 6 -18.98 4.58 15.25
CA TRP A 6 -18.58 5.17 13.98
C TRP A 6 -19.45 6.41 13.69
N LYS A 7 -18.89 7.61 13.88
CA LYS A 7 -19.62 8.88 13.82
C LYS A 7 -20.22 9.11 12.43
N GLU A 8 -19.45 8.84 11.39
CA GLU A 8 -19.83 9.08 10.00
C GLU A 8 -21.04 8.23 9.61
N GLY A 9 -21.17 7.01 10.15
CA GLY A 9 -22.33 6.14 9.90
C GLY A 9 -23.60 6.59 10.60
N HIS A 10 -23.50 7.35 11.69
CA HIS A 10 -24.67 7.97 12.33
C HIS A 10 -25.09 9.23 11.57
N ASP A 11 -24.14 10.10 11.21
CA ASP A 11 -24.41 11.35 10.49
C ASP A 11 -25.02 11.12 9.09
N MET A 12 -24.75 9.95 8.48
CA MET A 12 -25.36 9.52 7.22
C MET A 12 -26.82 9.04 7.34
N ARG A 13 -27.24 8.53 8.50
CA ARG A 13 -28.55 7.87 8.66
C ARG A 13 -29.73 8.83 8.71
N ASP A 14 -29.49 10.05 9.18
CA ASP A 14 -30.54 11.05 9.38
C ASP A 14 -30.66 12.05 8.20
N ARG A 15 -30.00 11.76 7.07
CA ARG A 15 -30.00 12.61 5.89
C ARG A 15 -30.65 11.92 4.68
N ASP A 16 -31.64 12.58 4.11
CA ASP A 16 -32.14 12.28 2.77
C ASP A 16 -31.26 12.99 1.72
N GLY A 17 -30.53 12.21 0.91
CA GLY A 17 -29.72 12.72 -0.20
C GLY A 17 -28.21 12.44 -0.10
N PRO A 18 -27.41 12.98 -1.02
CA PRO A 18 -25.97 12.79 -1.03
C PRO A 18 -25.31 13.32 0.27
N PHE A 19 -24.43 12.52 0.85
CA PHE A 19 -23.60 12.93 1.98
C PHE A 19 -22.18 13.20 1.51
N GLU A 20 -21.69 14.41 1.75
CA GLU A 20 -20.29 14.75 1.51
C GLU A 20 -19.43 14.38 2.71
N LEU A 21 -18.52 13.43 2.51
CA LEU A 21 -17.52 13.02 3.49
C LEU A 21 -16.16 13.60 3.08
N SER A 22 -15.55 14.40 3.97
CA SER A 22 -14.19 14.91 3.76
C SER A 22 -13.16 13.87 4.18
N LEU A 23 -12.19 13.60 3.30
CA LEU A 23 -11.12 12.62 3.51
C LEU A 23 -9.73 13.29 3.33
N PRO A 24 -9.34 14.25 4.18
CA PRO A 24 -8.16 15.09 3.96
C PRO A 24 -6.83 14.33 4.03
N ASP A 25 -6.80 13.21 4.76
CA ASP A 25 -5.59 12.41 4.96
C ASP A 25 -5.41 11.33 3.89
N ASP A 26 -6.36 11.18 2.97
CA ASP A 26 -6.33 10.14 1.95
C ASP A 26 -5.73 10.60 0.63
N ASN A 27 -5.00 9.69 -0.02
CA ASN A 27 -4.49 9.91 -1.35
C ASN A 27 -5.64 9.79 -2.38
N ALA A 28 -6.06 10.93 -2.93
CA ALA A 28 -7.16 11.01 -3.90
C ALA A 28 -6.92 10.19 -5.18
N ALA A 29 -5.67 10.08 -5.65
CA ALA A 29 -5.34 9.30 -6.83
C ALA A 29 -5.48 7.79 -6.56
N ALA A 30 -5.01 7.33 -5.39
CA ALA A 30 -5.16 5.95 -4.95
C ALA A 30 -6.64 5.56 -4.79
N LEU A 31 -7.44 6.39 -4.14
CA LEU A 31 -8.89 6.17 -3.99
C LEU A 31 -9.59 6.14 -5.35
N LYS A 32 -9.21 7.00 -6.29
CA LYS A 32 -9.78 6.97 -7.65
C LYS A 32 -9.51 5.64 -8.33
N ILE A 33 -8.30 5.08 -8.21
CA ILE A 33 -7.95 3.77 -8.79
C ILE A 33 -8.81 2.67 -8.17
N ILE A 34 -8.93 2.65 -6.83
CA ILE A 34 -9.76 1.67 -6.09
C ILE A 34 -11.21 1.76 -6.57
N CYS A 35 -11.80 2.96 -6.59
CA CYS A 35 -13.16 3.18 -7.04
C CYS A 35 -13.35 2.75 -8.50
N SER A 36 -12.40 3.03 -9.39
CA SER A 36 -12.46 2.59 -10.78
C SER A 36 -12.49 1.05 -10.90
N ILE A 37 -11.75 0.33 -10.06
CA ILE A 37 -11.76 -1.13 -10.03
C ILE A 37 -13.11 -1.66 -9.50
N ILE A 38 -13.57 -1.14 -8.36
CA ILE A 38 -14.83 -1.57 -7.73
C ILE A 38 -16.04 -1.29 -8.64
N HIS A 39 -16.02 -0.20 -9.39
CA HIS A 39 -17.08 0.17 -10.34
C HIS A 39 -16.86 -0.39 -11.76
N HIS A 40 -15.93 -1.34 -11.95
CA HIS A 40 -15.64 -1.98 -13.23
C HIS A 40 -15.25 -1.03 -14.37
N ARG A 41 -14.73 0.16 -14.04
CA ARG A 41 -14.19 1.14 -14.99
C ARG A 41 -12.75 0.79 -15.37
N ASN A 42 -12.54 -0.44 -15.82
CA ASN A 42 -11.21 -1.00 -16.09
C ASN A 42 -10.39 -0.20 -17.13
N ARG A 43 -11.06 0.59 -17.98
CA ARG A 43 -10.39 1.51 -18.92
C ARG A 43 -9.64 2.66 -18.24
N GLU A 44 -10.04 3.01 -17.02
CA GLU A 44 -9.42 4.08 -16.21
C GLU A 44 -8.32 3.55 -15.29
N VAL A 45 -8.15 2.23 -15.19
CA VAL A 45 -7.16 1.59 -14.31
C VAL A 45 -5.80 1.56 -15.02
N PRO A 46 -4.75 2.17 -14.45
CA PRO A 46 -3.42 2.16 -15.06
C PRO A 46 -2.87 0.73 -15.15
N ARG A 47 -2.25 0.39 -16.28
CA ARG A 47 -1.55 -0.89 -16.43
C ARG A 47 -0.23 -0.93 -15.67
N THR A 48 0.38 0.23 -15.46
CA THR A 48 1.66 0.41 -14.79
C THR A 48 1.54 1.59 -13.83
N LEU A 49 2.23 1.51 -12.70
CA LEU A 49 2.30 2.55 -11.67
C LEU A 49 3.74 2.68 -11.21
N ALA A 50 4.15 3.88 -10.77
CA ALA A 50 5.40 4.03 -10.06
C ALA A 50 5.33 3.33 -8.70
N ALA A 51 6.45 2.87 -8.15
CA ALA A 51 6.47 2.10 -6.90
C ALA A 51 5.77 2.82 -5.73
N GLY A 52 5.96 4.14 -5.61
CA GLY A 52 5.26 4.96 -4.62
C GLY A 52 3.74 4.98 -4.81
N ASP A 53 3.26 5.05 -6.05
CA ASP A 53 1.82 4.98 -6.34
C ASP A 53 1.25 3.59 -6.03
N VAL A 54 2.02 2.51 -6.30
CA VAL A 54 1.63 1.15 -5.93
C VAL A 54 1.47 1.04 -4.41
N LEU A 55 2.43 1.57 -3.65
CA LEU A 55 2.35 1.60 -2.19
C LEU A 55 1.16 2.44 -1.70
N ALA A 56 0.92 3.62 -2.28
CA ALA A 56 -0.22 4.47 -1.91
C ALA A 56 -1.56 3.76 -2.14
N VAL A 57 -1.71 3.05 -3.27
CA VAL A 57 -2.89 2.21 -3.53
C VAL A 57 -2.99 1.07 -2.54
N ALA A 58 -1.88 0.41 -2.20
CA ALA A 58 -1.87 -0.69 -1.24
C ALA A 58 -2.30 -0.23 0.17
N VAL A 59 -1.80 0.93 0.63
CA VAL A 59 -2.18 1.55 1.91
C VAL A 59 -3.67 1.87 1.94
N ALA A 60 -4.20 2.50 0.88
CA ALA A 60 -5.62 2.78 0.80
C ALA A 60 -6.45 1.49 0.72
N ALA A 61 -5.99 0.47 0.00
CA ALA A 61 -6.68 -0.80 -0.11
C ALA A 61 -6.77 -1.54 1.23
N ASP A 62 -5.69 -1.55 2.02
CA ASP A 62 -5.69 -2.13 3.36
C ASP A 62 -6.60 -1.33 4.32
N LYS A 63 -6.47 0.00 4.33
CA LYS A 63 -7.29 0.90 5.16
C LYS A 63 -8.80 0.71 4.93
N TYR A 64 -9.19 0.53 3.68
CA TYR A 64 -10.60 0.43 3.26
C TYR A 64 -11.04 -1.02 2.97
N ASP A 65 -10.25 -2.04 3.34
CA ASP A 65 -10.55 -3.48 3.12
C ASP A 65 -10.95 -3.82 1.68
N CYS A 66 -10.21 -3.24 0.74
CA CYS A 66 -10.38 -3.42 -0.70
C CYS A 66 -9.29 -4.31 -1.32
N VAL A 67 -8.43 -4.94 -0.52
CA VAL A 67 -7.31 -5.77 -0.99
C VAL A 67 -7.77 -6.86 -1.96
N ASP A 68 -8.83 -7.60 -1.61
CA ASP A 68 -9.37 -8.66 -2.46
C ASP A 68 -9.90 -8.15 -3.82
N ALA A 69 -10.54 -6.98 -3.83
CA ALA A 69 -11.03 -6.36 -5.06
C ALA A 69 -9.88 -6.00 -6.02
N LEU A 70 -8.69 -5.70 -5.46
CA LEU A 70 -7.52 -5.27 -6.20
C LEU A 70 -6.58 -6.41 -6.61
N LYS A 71 -6.84 -7.66 -6.19
CA LYS A 71 -5.97 -8.82 -6.39
C LYS A 71 -5.35 -8.94 -7.78
N PHE A 72 -6.14 -8.82 -8.84
CA PHE A 72 -5.65 -8.96 -10.21
C PHE A 72 -4.90 -7.73 -10.72
N ALA A 73 -5.28 -6.54 -10.26
CA ALA A 73 -4.62 -5.31 -10.66
C ALA A 73 -3.23 -5.22 -10.00
N SER A 74 -3.14 -5.55 -8.71
CA SER A 74 -1.88 -5.55 -7.95
C SER A 74 -0.88 -6.56 -8.49
N GLU A 75 -1.32 -7.73 -8.96
CA GLU A 75 -0.45 -8.70 -9.66
C GLU A 75 0.24 -8.12 -10.91
N THR A 76 -0.34 -7.10 -11.55
CA THR A 76 0.28 -6.46 -12.71
C THR A 76 1.29 -5.41 -12.26
N TRP A 77 0.97 -4.65 -11.23
CA TRP A 77 1.82 -3.56 -10.73
C TRP A 77 3.06 -4.05 -9.97
N LEU A 78 3.00 -5.25 -9.38
CA LEU A 78 4.09 -5.82 -8.57
C LEU A 78 5.15 -6.58 -9.38
N ARG A 79 5.09 -6.62 -10.72
CA ARG A 79 5.97 -7.45 -11.58
C ARG A 79 7.38 -6.90 -11.81
N THR A 80 7.81 -5.87 -11.09
CA THR A 80 9.05 -5.13 -11.37
C THR A 80 10.25 -5.73 -10.63
N SER A 81 10.83 -6.79 -11.18
CA SER A 81 12.01 -7.45 -10.61
C SER A 81 13.36 -6.78 -10.97
N ARG A 82 13.36 -5.61 -11.60
CA ARG A 82 14.56 -4.88 -12.07
C ARG A 82 14.49 -3.38 -11.78
N ASP A 83 13.87 -3.04 -10.66
CA ASP A 83 13.77 -1.65 -10.22
C ASP A 83 14.97 -1.27 -9.34
N GLU A 84 15.13 0.02 -9.08
CA GLU A 84 16.12 0.50 -8.10
C GLU A 84 15.75 0.05 -6.68
N ALA A 85 16.74 -0.09 -5.79
CA ALA A 85 16.53 -0.67 -4.46
C ALA A 85 15.49 0.08 -3.61
N GLY A 86 15.38 1.41 -3.75
CA GLY A 86 14.32 2.19 -3.11
C GLY A 86 12.92 1.77 -3.57
N ASN A 87 12.72 1.63 -4.88
CA ASN A 87 11.46 1.15 -5.45
C ASN A 87 11.16 -0.29 -5.04
N LEU A 88 12.16 -1.17 -5.01
CA LEU A 88 12.00 -2.55 -4.52
C LEU A 88 11.54 -2.59 -3.05
N MET A 89 11.98 -1.65 -2.21
CA MET A 89 11.50 -1.53 -0.83
C MET A 89 10.02 -1.11 -0.76
N LEU A 90 9.61 -0.10 -1.53
CA LEU A 90 8.22 0.33 -1.60
C LEU A 90 7.31 -0.80 -2.11
N LEU A 91 7.76 -1.52 -3.14
CA LEU A 91 7.06 -2.67 -3.71
C LEU A 91 7.00 -3.86 -2.74
N THR A 92 8.01 -4.03 -1.89
CA THR A 92 7.99 -5.02 -0.80
C THR A 92 6.88 -4.71 0.20
N ALA A 93 6.79 -3.45 0.64
CA ALA A 93 5.72 -3.00 1.54
C ALA A 93 4.34 -3.13 0.89
N ALA A 94 4.22 -2.75 -0.39
CA ALA A 94 2.98 -2.90 -1.14
C ALA A 94 2.57 -4.38 -1.31
N ALA A 95 3.51 -5.28 -1.63
CA ALA A 95 3.23 -6.71 -1.76
C ALA A 95 2.77 -7.34 -0.44
N TYR A 96 3.31 -6.86 0.69
CA TYR A 96 2.86 -7.25 2.01
C TYR A 96 1.41 -6.82 2.27
N LEU A 97 1.07 -5.55 2.03
CA LEU A 97 -0.29 -5.03 2.21
C LEU A 97 -1.32 -5.70 1.29
N PHE A 98 -0.94 -5.95 0.03
CA PHE A 98 -1.79 -6.69 -0.90
C PHE A 98 -1.89 -8.19 -0.59
N GLN A 99 -1.19 -8.68 0.45
CA GLN A 99 -1.14 -10.09 0.84
C GLN A 99 -0.68 -10.99 -0.33
N ASN A 100 0.16 -10.46 -1.22
CA ASN A 100 0.69 -11.18 -2.37
C ASN A 100 2.03 -11.85 -2.01
N ALA A 101 1.96 -13.05 -1.43
CA ALA A 101 3.13 -13.79 -0.97
C ALA A 101 4.16 -14.08 -2.07
N GLN A 102 3.71 -14.30 -3.31
CA GLN A 102 4.61 -14.57 -4.43
C GLN A 102 5.40 -13.33 -4.82
N ALA A 103 4.72 -12.20 -5.01
CA ALA A 103 5.37 -10.92 -5.31
C ALA A 103 6.30 -10.50 -4.16
N PHE A 104 5.86 -10.65 -2.91
CA PHE A 104 6.70 -10.34 -1.74
C PHE A 104 8.00 -11.14 -1.77
N LYS A 105 7.93 -12.45 -2.03
CA LYS A 105 9.10 -13.33 -2.14
C LYS A 105 10.03 -12.91 -3.29
N GLU A 106 9.47 -12.58 -4.46
CA GLU A 106 10.25 -12.22 -5.63
C GLU A 106 10.97 -10.88 -5.47
N VAL A 107 10.25 -9.86 -4.99
CA VAL A 107 10.78 -8.51 -4.80
C VAL A 107 11.85 -8.50 -3.70
N THR A 108 11.59 -9.13 -2.56
CA THR A 108 12.57 -9.23 -1.47
C THR A 108 13.81 -10.03 -1.87
N ARG A 109 13.65 -11.09 -2.68
CA ARG A 109 14.79 -11.84 -3.21
C ARG A 109 15.65 -10.96 -4.11
N ALA A 110 15.06 -10.15 -4.99
CA ALA A 110 15.82 -9.23 -5.83
C ALA A 110 16.58 -8.20 -4.96
N LEU A 111 15.89 -7.62 -3.97
CA LEU A 111 16.50 -6.66 -3.05
C LEU A 111 17.70 -7.27 -2.30
N VAL A 112 17.56 -8.49 -1.75
CA VAL A 112 18.64 -9.14 -0.97
C VAL A 112 19.84 -9.55 -1.82
N LEU A 113 19.62 -9.91 -3.08
CA LEU A 113 20.69 -10.41 -3.96
C LEU A 113 21.42 -9.28 -4.70
N ASP A 114 20.70 -8.21 -5.05
CA ASP A 114 21.22 -7.20 -5.99
C ASP A 114 21.62 -5.90 -5.28
N TYR A 115 21.17 -5.66 -4.04
CA TYR A 115 21.53 -4.46 -3.28
C TYR A 115 22.75 -4.70 -2.37
N ASP A 116 23.80 -3.91 -2.57
CA ASP A 116 25.07 -3.98 -1.84
C ASP A 116 25.27 -2.85 -0.81
N GLY A 117 24.27 -1.98 -0.66
CA GLY A 117 24.30 -0.85 0.28
C GLY A 117 23.70 -1.16 1.66
N PRO A 118 23.75 -0.19 2.60
CA PRO A 118 23.09 -0.31 3.90
C PRO A 118 21.56 -0.25 3.73
N TYR A 119 20.85 -1.30 4.14
CA TYR A 119 19.38 -1.34 4.07
C TYR A 119 18.68 -0.19 4.82
N LEU A 120 19.32 0.36 5.86
CA LEU A 120 18.84 1.52 6.60
C LEU A 120 18.83 2.82 5.76
N ALA A 121 19.57 2.86 4.65
CA ALA A 121 19.60 4.00 3.74
C ALA A 121 18.49 3.93 2.67
N LEU A 122 17.76 2.82 2.57
CA LEU A 122 16.61 2.70 1.69
C LEU A 122 15.46 3.54 2.25
N SER A 123 14.53 3.97 1.39
CA SER A 123 13.34 4.77 1.74
C SER A 123 12.38 3.99 2.66
N TRP A 124 12.81 3.85 3.91
CA TRP A 124 12.21 2.97 4.90
C TRP A 124 11.13 3.69 5.70
N ASP A 125 11.14 5.03 5.77
CA ASP A 125 10.13 5.82 6.50
C ASP A 125 8.69 5.54 6.03
N GLU A 126 8.46 5.45 4.71
CA GLU A 126 7.14 5.11 4.16
C GLU A 126 6.77 3.65 4.44
N ALA A 127 7.75 2.74 4.39
CA ALA A 127 7.55 1.31 4.63
C ALA A 127 7.38 0.95 6.12
N GLU A 128 8.03 1.65 7.06
CA GLU A 128 7.91 1.44 8.51
C GLU A 128 6.53 1.74 9.02
N SER A 129 5.88 2.76 8.47
CA SER A 129 4.53 3.14 8.88
C SER A 129 3.50 2.03 8.59
N VAL A 130 3.86 1.10 7.70
CA VAL A 130 3.00 0.07 7.13
C VAL A 130 3.37 -1.33 7.65
N MET A 131 4.65 -1.66 7.73
CA MET A 131 5.13 -2.99 8.07
C MET A 131 5.21 -3.15 9.60
N PRO A 132 4.69 -4.25 10.18
CA PRO A 132 4.81 -4.48 11.62
C PRO A 132 6.28 -4.49 12.04
N TRP A 133 6.56 -3.96 13.24
CA TRP A 133 7.89 -3.98 13.84
C TRP A 133 8.49 -5.40 13.95
N ARG A 134 7.67 -6.47 13.88
CA ARG A 134 8.17 -7.85 13.87
C ARG A 134 8.80 -8.27 12.54
N VAL A 135 8.40 -7.63 11.44
CA VAL A 135 9.06 -7.76 10.13
C VAL A 135 10.29 -6.85 10.07
N CYS A 136 10.31 -5.78 10.88
CA CYS A 136 11.35 -4.78 10.95
C CYS A 136 12.30 -5.02 12.14
N TRP A 137 13.41 -5.74 11.94
CA TRP A 137 14.37 -5.99 13.03
C TRP A 137 14.89 -4.67 13.65
N LYS A 138 14.97 -4.63 14.99
CA LYS A 138 15.50 -3.51 15.78
C LYS A 138 16.99 -3.28 15.45
N SER A 139 17.30 -2.30 14.59
CA SER A 139 18.67 -1.81 14.40
C SER A 139 18.90 -0.44 15.04
N ARG A 140 18.27 -0.19 16.21
CA ARG A 140 18.41 1.07 16.96
C ARG A 140 19.06 0.94 18.33
N GLU A 141 19.55 -0.25 18.70
CA GLU A 141 20.33 -0.46 19.92
C GLU A 141 21.78 -0.78 19.54
N GLY A 142 22.61 0.25 19.36
CA GLY A 142 24.02 0.05 19.03
C GLY A 142 24.88 1.30 18.80
N SER A 143 24.36 2.52 18.97
CA SER A 143 25.14 3.75 18.79
C SER A 143 25.14 4.68 20.02
N GLN A 144 24.96 4.11 21.22
CA GLN A 144 25.35 4.76 22.48
C GLN A 144 26.23 3.76 23.25
N GLY A 145 27.54 3.87 23.04
CA GLY A 145 28.60 3.13 23.71
C GLY A 145 29.93 3.75 23.36
#